data_AF-A0A7Y3E1S1-F1
#
_entry.id   AF-A0A7Y3E1S1-F1
#
_cell.length_a   1.000
_cell.length_b   1.000
_cell.length_c   1.000
_cell.angle_alpha   90.00
_cell.angle_beta   90.00
_cell.angle_gamma   90.00
#
_symmetry.space_group_name_H-M   'P 1'
#
loop_
_entity.id
_entity.type
_entity.pdbx_description
1 polymer ?
#
loop_
_entity_poly.entity_id
_entity_poly.type
_entity_poly.pdbx_seq_one_letter_code
_entity_poly.pdbx_strand_id
1 'polypeptide(L)'
;AVAADEKNSDAAADLAYTFHRRGDGVQARMWLERCLELDAENHDARSLLANLFYEGGEPEKALEHLDRIPLGQLWDPVSVWRLVELVRAYREITDGARELDPYLKRLDELFVDPTPEERILLEVEMEAAGLTPLSTATRDQLDLFGGDPEMAPTGQRMDWTGIVRAMCESSANPAQSIEEFMRETARRVRDMTGIDIPDDDPEAFLKASARAGVLHIDR
;
A
#
# COMPACT_ATOMS: atom_id res chain seq x y z
N ALA A 1 -29.70 18.06 -0.01
CA ALA A 1 -29.67 16.70 -0.59
C ALA A 1 -29.89 16.86 -2.08
N VAL A 2 -28.85 16.65 -2.89
CA VAL A 2 -29.03 16.53 -4.34
C VAL A 2 -29.68 15.17 -4.55
N ALA A 3 -30.91 15.17 -5.06
CA ALA A 3 -31.53 13.93 -5.50
C ALA A 3 -30.72 13.43 -6.69
N ALA A 4 -29.97 12.35 -6.50
CA ALA A 4 -29.31 11.67 -7.61
C ALA A 4 -30.38 11.24 -8.61
N ASP A 5 -30.11 11.46 -9.89
CA ASP A 5 -30.88 10.79 -10.94
C ASP A 5 -30.65 9.28 -10.75
N GLU A 6 -31.70 8.55 -10.37
CA GLU A 6 -31.67 7.11 -10.05
C GLU A 6 -31.20 6.22 -11.22
N LYS A 7 -30.99 6.82 -12.39
CA LYS A 7 -30.53 6.18 -13.62
C LYS A 7 -29.12 6.61 -14.06
N ASN A 8 -28.45 7.46 -13.29
CA ASN A 8 -27.08 7.89 -13.60
C ASN A 8 -26.06 7.08 -12.78
N SER A 9 -25.21 6.31 -13.48
CA SER A 9 -24.13 5.51 -12.89
C SER A 9 -23.14 6.36 -12.11
N ASP A 10 -22.78 7.55 -12.60
CA ASP A 10 -21.79 8.43 -11.99
C ASP A 10 -22.33 8.99 -10.66
N ALA A 11 -23.61 9.38 -10.64
CA ALA A 11 -24.25 9.84 -9.41
C ALA A 11 -24.36 8.73 -8.35
N ALA A 12 -24.58 7.48 -8.78
CA ALA A 12 -24.54 6.32 -7.89
C ALA A 12 -23.13 6.06 -7.35
N ALA A 13 -22.09 6.17 -8.18
CA ALA A 13 -20.69 6.04 -7.77
C ALA A 13 -20.28 7.14 -6.76
N ASP A 14 -20.68 8.40 -7.01
CA ASP A 14 -20.44 9.51 -6.10
C ASP A 14 -21.11 9.27 -4.74
N LEU A 15 -22.37 8.83 -4.74
CA LEU A 15 -23.07 8.49 -3.50
C LEU A 15 -22.35 7.37 -2.75
N ALA A 16 -21.99 6.29 -3.43
CA ALA A 16 -21.22 5.20 -2.85
C ALA A 16 -19.93 5.69 -2.19
N TYR A 17 -19.16 6.51 -2.91
CA TYR A 17 -17.92 7.08 -2.41
C TYR A 17 -18.16 7.93 -1.14
N THR A 18 -19.22 8.74 -1.11
CA THR A 18 -19.55 9.54 0.08
C THR A 18 -19.93 8.70 1.29
N PHE A 19 -20.66 7.59 1.09
CA PHE A 19 -20.99 6.65 2.17
C PHE A 19 -19.75 5.90 2.66
N HIS A 20 -18.90 5.43 1.74
CA HIS A 20 -17.64 4.78 2.08
C HIS A 20 -16.74 5.70 2.92
N ARG A 21 -16.58 6.97 2.53
CA ARG A 21 -15.81 7.98 3.29
C ARG A 21 -16.37 8.27 4.68
N ARG A 22 -17.64 7.95 4.94
CA ARG A 22 -18.31 8.06 6.24
C ARG A 22 -18.25 6.76 7.06
N GLY A 23 -17.62 5.72 6.54
CA GLY A 23 -17.57 4.39 7.16
C GLY A 23 -18.86 3.58 7.01
N ASP A 24 -19.83 4.02 6.21
CA ASP A 24 -21.07 3.28 5.97
C ASP A 24 -20.89 2.33 4.78
N GLY A 25 -20.18 1.23 5.03
CA GLY A 25 -19.91 0.21 4.02
C GLY A 25 -21.17 -0.49 3.49
N VAL A 26 -22.28 -0.49 4.24
CA VAL A 26 -23.54 -1.09 3.79
C VAL A 26 -24.18 -0.25 2.70
N GLN A 27 -24.34 1.06 2.94
CA GLN A 27 -24.87 1.97 1.92
C GLN A 27 -23.91 2.08 0.74
N ALA A 28 -22.60 2.11 0.98
CA ALA A 28 -21.61 2.14 -0.09
C ALA A 28 -21.78 0.95 -1.05
N ARG A 29 -21.86 -0.29 -0.52
CA ARG A 29 -22.06 -1.49 -1.34
C ARG A 29 -23.35 -1.42 -2.16
N MET A 30 -24.47 -1.05 -1.56
CA MET A 30 -25.75 -0.93 -2.25
C MET A 30 -25.67 0.04 -3.45
N TRP A 31 -25.03 1.19 -3.27
CA TRP A 31 -24.89 2.18 -4.35
C TRP A 31 -23.87 1.76 -5.42
N LEU A 32 -22.84 0.98 -5.06
CA LEU A 32 -21.89 0.41 -6.04
C LEU A 32 -22.53 -0.69 -6.87
N GLU A 33 -23.31 -1.57 -6.25
CA GLU A 33 -24.10 -2.57 -6.96
C GLU A 33 -25.06 -1.88 -7.95
N ARG A 34 -25.74 -0.82 -7.50
CA ARG A 34 -26.59 0.00 -8.38
C ARG A 34 -25.82 0.67 -9.51
N CYS A 35 -24.61 1.18 -9.24
CA CYS A 35 -23.73 1.73 -10.27
C CYS A 35 -23.41 0.66 -11.33
N LEU A 36 -23.05 -0.55 -10.90
CA LEU A 36 -22.72 -1.67 -11.80
C LEU A 36 -23.93 -2.27 -12.54
N GLU A 37 -25.15 -2.11 -12.00
CA GLU A 37 -26.39 -2.40 -12.73
C GLU A 37 -26.63 -1.43 -13.89
N LEU A 38 -26.25 -0.16 -13.71
CA LEU A 38 -26.41 0.90 -14.71
C LEU A 38 -25.28 0.91 -15.73
N ASP A 39 -24.05 0.65 -15.27
CA ASP A 39 -22.84 0.54 -16.08
C ASP A 39 -21.97 -0.62 -15.57
N ALA A 40 -22.09 -1.77 -16.23
CA ALA A 40 -21.35 -2.97 -15.87
C ALA A 40 -19.83 -2.83 -16.11
N GLU A 41 -19.40 -1.89 -16.96
CA GLU A 41 -18.00 -1.63 -17.28
C GLU A 41 -17.38 -0.52 -16.43
N ASN A 42 -18.10 -0.04 -15.41
CA ASN A 42 -17.55 0.90 -14.44
C ASN A 42 -16.50 0.20 -13.55
N HIS A 43 -15.25 0.23 -14.00
CA HIS A 43 -14.13 -0.43 -13.34
C HIS A 43 -13.82 0.17 -11.97
N ASP A 44 -14.04 1.47 -11.78
CA ASP A 44 -13.80 2.19 -10.53
C ASP A 44 -14.77 1.70 -9.44
N ALA A 45 -16.07 1.65 -9.77
CA ALA A 45 -17.09 1.12 -8.89
C ALA A 45 -16.86 -0.37 -8.58
N ARG A 46 -16.42 -1.15 -9.59
CA ARG A 46 -16.07 -2.56 -9.40
C ARG A 46 -14.88 -2.74 -8.48
N SER A 47 -13.86 -1.91 -8.61
CA SER A 47 -12.65 -1.90 -7.77
C SER A 47 -13.00 -1.56 -6.32
N LEU A 48 -13.76 -0.47 -6.10
CA LEU A 48 -14.21 -0.07 -4.77
C LEU A 48 -15.12 -1.12 -4.11
N LEU A 49 -16.00 -1.77 -4.88
CA LEU A 49 -16.86 -2.84 -4.36
C LEU A 49 -16.03 -4.06 -3.94
N ALA A 50 -15.03 -4.44 -4.72
CA ALA A 50 -14.12 -5.52 -4.35
C ALA A 50 -13.34 -5.21 -3.07
N ASN A 51 -12.90 -3.96 -2.91
CA ASN A 51 -12.22 -3.50 -1.71
C ASN A 51 -13.09 -3.63 -0.46
N LEU A 52 -14.37 -3.28 -0.56
CA LEU A 52 -15.34 -3.47 0.53
C LEU A 52 -15.60 -4.95 0.84
N PHE A 53 -15.62 -5.83 -0.16
CA PHE A 53 -15.73 -7.27 0.08
C PHE A 53 -14.49 -7.83 0.77
N TYR A 54 -13.30 -7.43 0.33
CA TYR A 54 -12.04 -7.84 0.95
C TYR A 54 -11.99 -7.42 2.42
N GLU A 55 -12.27 -6.15 2.71
CA GLU A 55 -12.32 -5.60 4.08
C GLU A 55 -13.42 -6.23 4.93
N GLY A 56 -14.52 -6.66 4.30
CA GLY A 56 -15.62 -7.38 4.93
C GLY A 56 -15.32 -8.86 5.24
N GLY A 57 -14.14 -9.36 4.90
CA GLY A 57 -13.78 -10.77 5.08
C GLY A 57 -14.44 -11.70 4.06
N GLU A 58 -14.78 -11.19 2.87
CA GLU A 58 -15.37 -11.92 1.74
C GLU A 58 -14.39 -11.96 0.54
N PRO A 59 -13.18 -12.54 0.69
CA PRO A 59 -12.10 -12.49 -0.31
C PRO A 59 -12.45 -13.15 -1.65
N GLU A 60 -13.30 -14.19 -1.67
CA GLU A 60 -13.75 -14.83 -2.91
C GLU A 60 -14.54 -13.86 -3.79
N LYS A 61 -15.41 -13.05 -3.18
CA LYS A 61 -16.18 -12.04 -3.90
C LYS A 61 -15.27 -10.91 -4.38
N ALA A 62 -14.33 -10.49 -3.55
CA ALA A 62 -13.32 -9.51 -3.96
C ALA A 62 -12.57 -9.98 -5.21
N LEU A 63 -12.14 -11.25 -5.25
CA LEU A 63 -11.48 -11.83 -6.41
C LEU A 63 -12.41 -11.87 -7.63
N GLU A 64 -13.67 -12.29 -7.49
CA GLU A 64 -14.64 -12.29 -8.60
C GLU A 64 -14.79 -10.91 -9.25
N HIS A 65 -14.79 -9.85 -8.44
CA HIS A 65 -14.91 -8.49 -8.94
C HIS A 65 -13.61 -7.98 -9.56
N LEU A 66 -12.46 -8.17 -8.91
CA LEU A 66 -11.16 -7.69 -9.43
C LEU A 66 -10.73 -8.41 -10.70
N ASP A 67 -10.98 -9.71 -10.81
CA ASP A 67 -10.58 -10.52 -11.98
C ASP A 67 -11.35 -10.16 -13.26
N ARG A 68 -12.47 -9.42 -13.13
CA ARG A 68 -13.23 -8.86 -14.26
C ARG A 68 -12.72 -7.50 -14.72
N ILE A 69 -11.81 -6.87 -13.98
CA ILE A 69 -11.23 -5.58 -14.37
C ILE A 69 -9.99 -5.84 -15.23
N PRO A 70 -9.91 -5.31 -16.46
CA PRO A 70 -8.69 -5.37 -17.24
C PRO A 70 -7.53 -4.72 -16.47
N LEU A 71 -6.35 -5.35 -16.38
CA LEU A 71 -5.23 -4.84 -15.58
C LEU A 71 -4.85 -3.38 -15.88
N GLY A 72 -4.93 -2.96 -17.14
CA GLY A 72 -4.66 -1.57 -17.53
C GLY A 72 -5.69 -0.55 -17.04
N GLN A 73 -6.85 -1.01 -16.58
CA GLN A 73 -7.93 -0.21 -15.99
C GLN A 73 -7.91 -0.23 -14.46
N LEU A 74 -7.06 -1.04 -13.82
CA LEU A 74 -6.76 -0.89 -12.40
C LEU A 74 -5.77 0.25 -12.24
N TRP A 75 -6.25 1.39 -11.76
CA TRP A 75 -5.44 2.60 -11.52
C TRP A 75 -5.06 2.79 -10.06
N ASP A 76 -5.65 2.00 -9.15
CA ASP A 76 -5.33 2.07 -7.74
C ASP A 76 -4.38 0.93 -7.33
N PRO A 77 -3.22 1.22 -6.72
CA PRO A 77 -2.25 0.20 -6.32
C PRO A 77 -2.81 -0.84 -5.35
N VAL A 78 -3.73 -0.42 -4.47
CA VAL A 78 -4.33 -1.28 -3.44
C VAL A 78 -5.06 -2.47 -4.07
N SER A 79 -5.87 -2.22 -5.10
CA SER A 79 -6.65 -3.26 -5.76
C SER A 79 -5.78 -4.18 -6.61
N VAL A 80 -4.71 -3.67 -7.22
CA VAL A 80 -3.73 -4.53 -7.91
C VAL A 80 -3.01 -5.43 -6.91
N TRP A 81 -2.61 -4.91 -5.75
CA TRP A 81 -1.97 -5.70 -4.70
C TRP A 81 -2.91 -6.78 -4.15
N ARG A 82 -4.16 -6.40 -3.83
CA ARG A 82 -5.19 -7.34 -3.37
C ARG A 82 -5.46 -8.42 -4.41
N LEU A 83 -5.53 -8.06 -5.69
CA LEU A 83 -5.67 -9.03 -6.77
C LEU A 83 -4.50 -10.02 -6.82
N VAL A 84 -3.26 -9.57 -6.66
CA VAL A 84 -2.07 -10.45 -6.58
C VAL A 84 -2.17 -11.41 -5.41
N GLU A 85 -2.53 -10.92 -4.23
CA GLU A 85 -2.69 -11.74 -3.03
C GLU A 85 -3.75 -12.83 -3.23
N LEU A 86 -4.93 -12.43 -3.70
CA LEU A 86 -6.06 -13.34 -3.93
C LEU A 86 -5.75 -14.36 -5.04
N VAL A 87 -5.11 -13.93 -6.12
CA VAL A 87 -4.70 -14.85 -7.20
C VAL A 87 -3.69 -15.87 -6.70
N ARG A 88 -2.70 -15.47 -5.87
CA ARG A 88 -1.76 -16.40 -5.24
C ARG A 88 -2.49 -17.41 -4.36
N ALA A 89 -3.37 -16.93 -3.48
CA ALA A 89 -4.08 -17.76 -2.52
C ALA A 89 -5.04 -18.76 -3.19
N TYR A 90 -5.88 -18.29 -4.12
CA TYR A 90 -6.97 -19.11 -4.70
C TYR A 90 -6.56 -19.88 -5.95
N ARG A 91 -5.45 -19.53 -6.60
CA ARG A 91 -4.92 -20.27 -7.76
C ARG A 91 -3.65 -21.05 -7.45
N GLU A 92 -3.28 -21.13 -6.17
CA GLU A 92 -2.11 -21.88 -5.66
C GLU A 92 -0.80 -21.51 -6.39
N ILE A 93 -0.63 -20.23 -6.72
CA ILE A 93 0.55 -19.73 -7.42
C ILE A 93 1.66 -19.45 -6.42
N THR A 94 2.82 -20.07 -6.64
CA THR A 94 4.02 -19.89 -5.80
C THR A 94 4.67 -18.52 -5.99
N ASP A 95 5.44 -18.11 -5.00
CA ASP A 95 6.18 -16.85 -5.06
C ASP A 95 7.21 -16.83 -6.18
N GLY A 96 7.27 -15.70 -6.90
CA GLY A 96 8.16 -15.54 -8.06
C GLY A 96 7.72 -16.28 -9.31
N ALA A 97 6.49 -16.84 -9.33
CA ALA A 97 5.90 -17.40 -10.54
C ALA A 97 5.72 -16.31 -11.61
N ARG A 98 6.08 -16.64 -12.86
CA ARG A 98 6.00 -15.71 -14.01
C ARG A 98 4.58 -15.27 -14.32
N GLU A 99 3.60 -16.06 -13.89
CA GLU A 99 2.18 -15.78 -13.96
C GLU A 99 1.81 -14.47 -13.23
N LEU A 100 2.61 -14.05 -12.25
CA LEU A 100 2.42 -12.80 -11.52
C LEU A 100 3.07 -11.58 -12.21
N ASP A 101 3.97 -11.78 -13.17
CA ASP A 101 4.73 -10.71 -13.83
C ASP A 101 3.84 -9.57 -14.36
N PRO A 102 2.67 -9.82 -15.01
CA PRO A 102 1.83 -8.74 -15.51
C PRO A 102 1.27 -7.85 -14.39
N TYR A 103 0.96 -8.43 -13.24
CA TYR A 103 0.41 -7.72 -12.09
C TYR A 103 1.50 -6.91 -11.37
N LEU A 104 2.68 -7.51 -11.19
CA LEU A 104 3.83 -6.85 -10.58
C LEU A 104 4.30 -5.66 -11.43
N LYS A 105 4.34 -5.84 -12.76
CA LYS A 105 4.61 -4.73 -13.68
C LYS A 105 3.58 -3.61 -13.53
N ARG A 106 2.29 -3.95 -13.39
CA ARG A 106 1.25 -2.94 -13.20
C ARG A 106 1.42 -2.18 -11.88
N LEU A 107 1.80 -2.86 -10.81
CA LEU A 107 2.15 -2.21 -9.54
C LEU A 107 3.32 -1.24 -9.73
N ASP A 108 4.40 -1.67 -10.39
CA ASP A 108 5.56 -0.82 -10.66
C ASP A 108 5.18 0.43 -11.50
N GLU A 109 4.24 0.31 -12.43
CA GLU A 109 3.72 1.46 -13.21
C GLU A 109 2.91 2.45 -12.36
N LEU A 110 2.22 1.98 -11.32
CA LEU A 110 1.38 2.81 -10.44
C LEU A 110 2.19 3.41 -9.29
N PHE A 111 3.23 2.71 -8.82
CA PHE A 111 4.23 3.24 -7.90
C PHE A 111 5.25 4.09 -8.68
N VAL A 112 4.82 5.27 -9.12
CA VAL A 112 5.75 6.28 -9.62
C VAL A 112 6.45 6.91 -8.42
N ASP A 113 7.78 6.98 -8.46
CA ASP A 113 8.54 7.70 -7.44
C ASP A 113 8.02 9.14 -7.34
N PRO A 114 7.63 9.60 -6.14
CA PRO A 114 7.16 10.97 -5.99
C PRO A 114 8.23 11.94 -6.45
N THR A 115 7.81 12.94 -7.22
CA THR A 115 8.67 14.06 -7.60
C THR A 115 9.30 14.69 -6.35
N PRO A 116 10.44 15.39 -6.46
CA PRO A 116 11.02 16.09 -5.33
C PRO A 116 10.02 16.99 -4.58
N GLU A 117 9.10 17.62 -5.31
CA GLU A 117 8.04 18.48 -4.78
C GLU A 117 6.97 17.67 -4.03
N GLU A 118 6.51 16.55 -4.60
CA GLU A 118 5.56 15.64 -3.96
C GLU A 118 6.14 14.98 -2.72
N ARG A 119 7.46 14.72 -2.68
CA ARG A 119 8.13 14.23 -1.47
C ARG A 119 8.06 15.22 -0.32
N ILE A 120 8.29 16.50 -0.60
CA ILE A 120 8.19 17.55 0.42
C ILE A 120 6.74 17.69 0.89
N LEU A 121 5.77 17.64 -0.04
CA LEU A 121 4.35 17.69 0.30
C LEU A 121 3.95 16.48 1.17
N LEU A 122 4.36 15.27 0.79
CA LEU A 122 4.13 14.05 1.54
C LEU A 122 4.76 14.13 2.94
N GLU A 123 5.97 14.67 3.06
CA GLU A 123 6.64 14.90 4.34
C GLU A 123 5.85 15.85 5.25
N VAL A 124 5.38 16.98 4.70
CA VAL A 124 4.55 17.95 5.44
C VAL A 124 3.20 17.35 5.84
N GLU A 125 2.55 16.59 4.96
CA GLU A 125 1.28 15.92 5.24
C GLU A 125 1.42 14.82 6.29
N MET A 126 2.51 14.05 6.23
CA MET A 126 2.86 13.05 7.24
C MET A 126 3.12 13.72 8.59
N GLU A 127 3.93 14.78 8.63
CA GLU A 127 4.20 15.54 9.86
C GLU A 127 2.92 16.12 10.46
N ALA A 128 2.04 16.68 9.63
CA ALA A 128 0.71 17.18 10.05
C ALA A 128 -0.21 16.06 10.55
N ALA A 129 -0.07 14.84 10.03
CA ALA A 129 -0.74 13.64 10.52
C ALA A 129 -0.08 13.02 11.76
N GLY A 130 0.98 13.63 12.30
CA GLY A 130 1.73 13.12 13.45
C GLY A 130 2.65 11.94 13.13
N LEU A 131 2.96 11.74 11.85
CA LEU A 131 3.90 10.75 11.35
C LEU A 131 5.23 11.44 11.11
N THR A 132 6.29 10.99 11.76
CA THR A 132 7.64 11.36 11.34
C THR A 132 7.95 10.55 10.10
N PRO A 133 8.11 11.17 8.92
CA PRO A 133 8.57 10.41 7.78
C PRO A 133 10.00 9.94 8.06
N LEU A 134 10.25 8.64 7.88
CA LEU A 134 11.58 8.04 7.97
C LEU A 134 12.56 8.68 6.95
N SER A 135 12.08 9.52 6.01
CA SER A 135 12.89 10.30 5.07
C SER A 135 13.69 11.45 5.71
N THR A 136 13.34 11.87 6.93
CA THR A 136 14.19 12.80 7.70
C THR A 136 15.54 12.16 8.06
N ALA A 137 15.64 10.83 8.02
CA ALA A 137 16.91 10.13 8.13
C ALA A 137 17.74 10.13 6.84
N THR A 138 17.18 10.54 5.69
CA THR A 138 17.89 10.40 4.40
C THR A 138 18.36 11.73 3.84
N ARG A 139 17.61 12.84 3.90
CA ARG A 139 18.02 14.02 3.12
C ARG A 139 19.15 14.86 3.75
N ASP A 140 19.17 15.05 5.06
CA ASP A 140 20.30 15.72 5.74
C ASP A 140 21.51 14.79 5.95
N GLN A 141 21.36 13.47 5.71
CA GLN A 141 22.46 12.51 5.78
C GLN A 141 23.00 12.06 4.41
N LEU A 142 22.27 12.27 3.32
CA LEU A 142 22.73 11.93 1.95
C LEU A 142 23.76 12.92 1.39
N ASP A 143 23.86 14.14 1.93
CA ASP A 143 25.00 15.03 1.63
C ASP A 143 26.28 14.62 2.39
N LEU A 144 26.18 13.74 3.40
CA LEU A 144 27.32 13.16 4.11
C LEU A 144 27.83 11.87 3.44
N PHE A 145 26.99 11.21 2.64
CA PHE A 145 27.28 9.94 1.98
C PHE A 145 26.85 10.03 0.52
N GLY A 146 27.73 10.57 -0.32
CA GLY A 146 27.48 10.71 -1.75
C GLY A 146 26.97 9.41 -2.39
N GLY A 147 25.74 9.49 -2.91
CA GLY A 147 25.08 8.57 -3.85
C GLY A 147 25.48 7.10 -3.85
N ASP A 148 24.70 6.26 -3.17
CA ASP A 148 24.18 4.95 -3.60
C ASP A 148 23.68 4.19 -2.34
N PRO A 149 22.49 3.57 -2.38
CA PRO A 149 21.90 2.85 -1.24
C PRO A 149 22.63 1.57 -0.82
N GLU A 150 23.62 1.11 -1.60
CA GLU A 150 24.46 -0.06 -1.26
C GLU A 150 25.78 0.30 -0.54
N MET A 151 26.05 1.56 -0.20
CA MET A 151 27.35 1.97 0.37
C MET A 151 27.28 2.60 1.77
N ALA A 152 27.88 1.90 2.74
CA ALA A 152 28.20 2.42 4.07
C ALA A 152 29.38 3.43 4.03
N PRO A 153 29.64 4.18 5.12
CA PRO A 153 30.70 5.22 5.22
C PRO A 153 32.13 4.73 4.90
N THR A 154 32.32 3.41 4.87
CA THR A 154 33.60 2.72 4.67
C THR A 154 33.69 1.99 3.33
N GLY A 155 32.70 2.11 2.44
CA GLY A 155 32.69 1.42 1.15
C GLY A 155 32.47 -0.10 1.25
N GLN A 156 31.82 -0.56 2.33
CA GLN A 156 31.51 -1.98 2.52
C GLN A 156 30.00 -2.22 2.56
N ARG A 157 29.57 -3.23 1.79
CA ARG A 157 28.19 -3.72 1.71
C ARG A 157 27.68 -4.13 3.10
N MET A 158 26.68 -3.43 3.62
CA MET A 158 26.02 -3.81 4.88
C MET A 158 25.03 -4.95 4.64
N ASP A 159 24.88 -5.83 5.63
CA ASP A 159 23.82 -6.84 5.65
C ASP A 159 22.49 -6.25 6.16
N TRP A 160 21.39 -6.94 5.90
CA TRP A 160 20.04 -6.49 6.28
C TRP A 160 19.91 -6.19 7.78
N THR A 161 20.57 -6.98 8.62
CA THR A 161 20.64 -6.78 10.07
C THR A 161 21.33 -5.46 10.44
N GLY A 162 22.40 -5.10 9.75
CA GLY A 162 23.09 -3.82 9.90
C GLY A 162 22.21 -2.63 9.56
N ILE A 163 21.38 -2.74 8.51
CA ILE A 163 20.42 -1.70 8.11
C ILE A 163 19.37 -1.49 9.21
N VAL A 164 18.71 -2.56 9.68
CA VAL A 164 17.72 -2.47 10.76
C VAL A 164 18.34 -1.92 12.05
N ARG A 165 19.59 -2.27 12.35
CA ARG A 165 20.30 -1.75 13.52
C ARG A 165 20.54 -0.25 13.42
N ALA A 166 21.00 0.24 12.27
CA ALA A 166 21.16 1.66 12.04
C ALA A 166 19.82 2.41 12.17
N MET A 167 18.72 1.82 11.67
CA MET A 167 17.37 2.37 11.87
C MET A 167 16.98 2.44 13.35
N CYS A 168 17.23 1.36 14.11
CA CYS A 168 16.97 1.30 15.55
C CYS A 168 17.75 2.38 16.31
N GLU A 169 19.05 2.56 15.99
CA GLU A 169 19.92 3.58 16.59
C GLU A 169 19.47 5.01 16.28
N SER A 170 18.78 5.21 15.15
CA SER A 170 18.21 6.50 14.74
C SER A 170 16.79 6.76 15.28
N SER A 171 16.17 5.76 15.91
CA SER A 171 14.81 5.85 16.44
C SER A 171 14.72 6.63 17.76
N ALA A 172 13.50 6.88 18.24
CA ALA A 172 13.26 7.54 19.52
C ALA A 172 13.87 6.80 20.73
N ASN A 173 14.19 5.50 20.58
CA ASN A 173 14.84 4.71 21.63
C ASN A 173 16.04 3.92 21.06
N PRO A 174 17.23 4.54 20.97
CA PRO A 174 18.42 3.92 20.39
C PRO A 174 18.95 2.70 21.16
N ALA A 175 18.58 2.57 22.44
CA ALA A 175 19.10 1.54 23.32
C ALA A 175 18.31 0.22 23.25
N GLN A 176 17.20 0.19 22.52
CA GLN A 176 16.37 -1.00 22.39
C GLN A 176 17.00 -2.04 21.44
N SER A 177 16.54 -3.28 21.55
CA SER A 177 17.00 -4.33 20.64
C SER A 177 16.36 -4.20 19.26
N ILE A 178 17.04 -4.74 18.23
CA ILE A 178 16.50 -4.76 16.86
C ILE A 178 15.19 -5.54 16.75
N GLU A 179 15.02 -6.62 17.54
CA GLU A 179 13.80 -7.43 17.55
C GLU A 179 12.61 -6.67 18.16
N GLU A 180 12.86 -5.91 19.24
CA GLU A 180 11.83 -5.05 19.83
C GLU A 180 11.46 -3.91 18.89
N PHE A 181 12.43 -3.29 18.24
CA PHE A 181 12.20 -2.25 17.24
C PHE A 181 11.34 -2.74 16.06
N MET A 182 11.68 -3.91 15.49
CA MET A 182 10.90 -4.50 14.39
C MET A 182 9.47 -4.82 14.80
N ARG A 183 9.28 -5.41 16.00
CA ARG A 183 7.97 -5.76 16.54
C ARG A 183 7.08 -4.56 16.82
N GLU A 184 7.64 -3.51 17.41
CA GLU A 184 6.89 -2.27 17.66
C GLU A 184 6.50 -1.58 16.35
N THR A 185 7.42 -1.56 15.39
CA THR A 185 7.17 -0.97 14.07
C THR A 185 6.10 -1.77 13.31
N ALA A 186 6.23 -3.10 13.24
CA ALA A 186 5.25 -3.98 12.60
C ALA A 186 3.85 -3.83 13.22
N ARG A 187 3.76 -3.79 14.55
CA ARG A 187 2.48 -3.55 15.25
C ARG A 187 1.88 -2.20 14.88
N ARG A 188 2.69 -1.13 14.87
CA ARG A 188 2.22 0.21 14.51
C ARG A 188 1.72 0.25 13.06
N VAL A 189 2.41 -0.39 12.13
CA VAL A 189 1.98 -0.43 10.72
C VAL A 189 0.68 -1.21 10.58
N ARG A 190 0.53 -2.35 11.26
CA ARG A 190 -0.73 -3.09 11.30
C ARG A 190 -1.86 -2.23 11.86
N ASP A 191 -1.65 -1.55 12.98
CA ASP A 191 -2.69 -0.72 13.61
C ASP A 191 -3.15 0.43 12.73
N MET A 192 -2.25 1.01 11.92
CA MET A 192 -2.56 2.15 11.05
C MET A 192 -3.10 1.76 9.67
N THR A 193 -2.58 0.69 9.09
CA THR A 193 -2.81 0.33 7.67
C THR A 193 -3.55 -0.99 7.50
N GLY A 194 -3.64 -1.80 8.56
CA GLY A 194 -4.12 -3.18 8.51
C GLY A 194 -3.10 -4.18 7.95
N ILE A 195 -1.93 -3.73 7.48
CA ILE A 195 -0.93 -4.57 6.83
C ILE A 195 -0.06 -5.27 7.88
N ASP A 196 0.08 -6.59 7.73
CA ASP A 196 0.98 -7.41 8.52
C ASP A 196 2.42 -7.39 7.98
N ILE A 197 3.36 -6.96 8.81
CA ILE A 197 4.80 -6.96 8.50
C ILE A 197 5.49 -8.04 9.35
N PRO A 198 6.30 -8.93 8.75
CA PRO A 198 7.13 -9.88 9.51
C PRO A 198 8.14 -9.14 10.39
N ASP A 199 8.27 -9.52 11.65
CA ASP A 199 9.13 -8.87 12.66
C ASP A 199 10.28 -9.75 13.18
N ASP A 200 10.45 -10.94 12.61
CA ASP A 200 11.41 -11.96 13.01
C ASP A 200 12.63 -12.06 12.09
N ASP A 201 12.52 -11.59 10.84
CA ASP A 201 13.61 -11.56 9.86
C ASP A 201 13.85 -10.14 9.31
N PRO A 202 15.06 -9.58 9.45
CA PRO A 202 15.39 -8.23 9.00
C PRO A 202 15.18 -7.96 7.51
N GLU A 203 15.44 -8.95 6.64
CA GLU A 203 15.25 -8.80 5.20
C GLU A 203 13.76 -8.76 4.83
N ALA A 204 12.98 -9.70 5.38
CA ALA A 204 11.54 -9.75 5.20
C ALA A 204 10.85 -8.50 5.76
N PHE A 205 11.28 -8.05 6.95
CA PHE A 205 10.80 -6.82 7.59
C PHE A 205 11.01 -5.60 6.70
N LEU A 206 12.22 -5.39 6.17
CA LEU A 206 12.53 -4.23 5.33
C LEU A 206 11.78 -4.27 3.99
N LYS A 207 11.72 -5.42 3.34
CA LYS A 207 10.99 -5.56 2.06
C LYS A 207 9.49 -5.39 2.24
N ALA A 208 8.90 -5.94 3.31
CA ALA A 208 7.49 -5.77 3.61
C ALA A 208 7.17 -4.32 3.99
N SER A 209 8.04 -3.66 4.76
CA SER A 209 7.94 -2.23 5.08
C SER A 209 7.99 -1.35 3.82
N ALA A 210 8.87 -1.67 2.87
CA ALA A 210 8.95 -0.95 1.61
C ALA A 210 7.68 -1.10 0.78
N ARG A 211 7.16 -2.32 0.70
CA ARG A 211 5.90 -2.63 -0.01
C ARG A 211 4.67 -1.99 0.64
N ALA A 212 4.69 -1.82 1.97
CA ALA A 212 3.64 -1.15 2.72
C ALA A 212 3.73 0.39 2.62
N GLY A 213 4.70 0.94 1.87
CA GLY A 213 4.88 2.38 1.66
C GLY A 213 5.39 3.14 2.89
N VAL A 214 5.79 2.42 3.95
CA VAL A 214 6.31 3.01 5.20
C VAL A 214 7.83 3.15 5.17
N LEU A 215 8.49 2.57 4.16
CA LEU A 215 9.93 2.66 3.93
C LEU A 215 10.20 2.81 2.43
N HIS A 216 11.27 3.50 2.06
CA HIS A 216 11.77 3.54 0.69
C HIS A 216 13.13 2.85 0.63
N ILE A 217 13.33 1.98 -0.36
CA ILE A 217 14.61 1.35 -0.65
C ILE A 217 15.00 1.83 -2.04
N ASP A 218 15.94 2.76 -2.11
CA ASP A 218 16.54 3.12 -3.40
C ASP A 218 17.23 1.85 -3.98
N ARG A 219 17.10 1.64 -5.29
CA ARG A 219 17.77 0.54 -6.01
C ARG A 219 19.08 0.99 -6.61
#